data_AF-A0A842T0Q2-F1
#
_entry.id   AF-A0A842T0Q2-F1
#
_cell.length_a   1.000
_cell.length_b   1.000
_cell.length_c   1.000
_cell.angle_alpha   90.00
_cell.angle_beta   90.00
_cell.angle_gamma   90.00
#
_symmetry.space_group_name_H-M   'P 1'
#
loop_
_entity.id
_entity.type
_entity.pdbx_description
1 polymer ?
#
loop_
_entity_poly.entity_id
_entity_poly.type
_entity_poly.pdbx_seq_one_letter_code
_entity_poly.pdbx_strand_id
1 'polypeptide(L)'
;MILLLAIVALAIGVFYGVLQLDVPGAWKFGLVFIEMVIVGRVLIKRYKLPSELGMILLKSRIGIELIEKMAKNKQAFHFMTDVGNILAYGLSSMVIMKRSNAASLLVGLVLLAFISVLVAPSAFLFLVQVIQIGATEKSIALLSDNPDLGLLAISAVLLFGGLAFFILFGIIFYGGTILYAVIESLFLGADSISQISPGGTFLLPGVNLPLVEGILALLAVIVVHEGCHSILTRIARVPLLSSGIVLFGIIPVGAFIEPDEEKLAKVNDLKQTRVIIAGPTANLIASVVFFIIFAGIALLINGSGMPEEGILAGVARFTYMTLGLTFALNFIVGAINLLPLPVFDGFRIFDINVKNKRIVNALMYVTLIFFVLNFLPWLFR
;
A
#
# COMPACT_ATOMS: atom_id res chain seq x y z
N MET A 1 -19.15 15.47 25.99
CA MET A 1 -18.82 16.11 24.70
C MET A 1 -17.75 17.19 24.85
N ILE A 2 -17.93 18.20 25.72
CA ILE A 2 -16.92 19.26 25.95
C ILE A 2 -15.55 18.70 26.38
N LEU A 3 -15.52 17.75 27.31
CA LEU A 3 -14.28 17.10 27.75
C LEU A 3 -13.58 16.28 26.64
N LEU A 4 -14.34 15.66 25.72
CA LEU A 4 -13.78 14.94 24.58
C LEU A 4 -13.07 15.91 23.64
N LEU A 5 -13.74 17.01 23.31
CA LEU A 5 -13.18 18.06 22.47
C LEU A 5 -11.93 18.68 23.10
N ALA A 6 -11.93 18.87 24.43
CA ALA A 6 -10.75 19.37 25.13
C ALA A 6 -9.56 18.40 25.06
N ILE A 7 -9.80 17.09 25.24
CA ILE A 7 -8.74 16.07 25.11
C ILE A 7 -8.20 16.00 23.69
N VAL A 8 -9.08 16.04 22.69
CA VAL A 8 -8.68 16.02 21.27
C VAL A 8 -7.94 17.30 20.90
N ALA A 9 -8.40 18.47 21.32
CA ALA A 9 -7.72 19.74 21.07
C ALA A 9 -6.34 19.79 21.74
N LEU A 10 -6.22 19.28 22.97
CA LEU A 10 -4.94 19.15 23.65
C LEU A 10 -3.99 18.22 22.90
N ALA A 11 -4.48 17.06 22.45
CA ALA A 11 -3.70 16.13 21.64
C ALA A 11 -3.26 16.77 20.31
N ILE A 12 -4.12 17.49 19.60
CA ILE A 12 -3.72 18.21 18.38
C ILE A 12 -2.63 19.26 18.69
N GLY A 13 -2.75 19.98 19.81
CA GLY A 13 -1.77 20.97 20.24
C GLY A 13 -0.41 20.36 20.59
N VAL A 14 -0.40 19.24 21.32
CA VAL A 14 0.83 18.51 21.67
C VAL A 14 1.47 17.93 20.41
N PHE A 15 0.69 17.26 19.56
CA PHE A 15 1.14 16.74 18.29
C PHE A 15 1.81 17.81 17.42
N TYR A 16 1.16 18.96 17.24
CA TYR A 16 1.74 20.07 16.50
C TYR A 16 3.02 20.59 17.17
N GLY A 17 3.04 20.70 18.49
CA GLY A 17 4.23 21.08 19.25
C GLY A 17 5.40 20.14 19.02
N VAL A 18 5.17 18.82 19.00
CA VAL A 18 6.20 17.80 18.72
C VAL A 18 6.74 17.95 17.29
N LEU A 19 5.89 18.24 16.31
CA LEU A 19 6.33 18.45 14.93
C LEU A 19 7.25 19.66 14.77
N GLN A 20 7.06 20.71 15.59
CA GLN A 20 7.87 21.94 15.58
C GLN A 20 9.20 21.80 16.32
N LEU A 21 9.45 20.70 17.05
CA LEU A 21 10.72 20.51 17.75
C LEU A 21 11.89 20.41 16.76
N ASP A 22 13.04 21.00 17.10
CA ASP A 22 14.26 20.84 16.33
C ASP A 22 15.02 19.58 16.78
N VAL A 23 14.45 18.41 16.49
CA VAL A 23 15.03 17.10 16.82
C VAL A 23 15.00 16.18 15.59
N PRO A 24 15.89 15.17 15.50
CA PRO A 24 15.90 14.25 14.37
C PRO A 24 14.56 13.55 14.17
N GLY A 25 14.21 13.22 12.92
CA GLY A 25 12.90 12.66 12.56
C GLY A 25 12.52 11.39 13.32
N ALA A 26 13.49 10.53 13.64
CA ALA A 26 13.26 9.34 14.46
C ALA A 26 12.76 9.67 15.88
N TRP A 27 13.29 10.73 16.49
CA TRP A 27 12.84 11.21 17.81
C TRP A 27 11.46 11.85 17.72
N LYS A 28 11.18 12.64 16.68
CA LYS A 28 9.82 13.16 16.44
C LYS A 28 8.81 12.02 16.33
N PHE A 29 9.14 10.99 15.54
CA PHE A 29 8.30 9.81 15.39
C PHE A 29 8.06 9.10 16.72
N GLY A 30 9.11 8.86 17.50
CA GLY A 30 8.98 8.23 18.83
C GLY A 30 8.10 9.03 19.77
N LEU A 31 8.25 10.36 19.81
CA LEU A 31 7.43 11.25 20.63
C LEU A 31 5.95 11.25 20.20
N VAL A 32 5.68 11.37 18.90
CA VAL A 32 4.31 11.26 18.34
C VAL A 32 3.70 9.89 18.67
N PHE A 33 4.46 8.82 18.54
CA PHE A 33 3.97 7.47 18.84
C PHE A 33 3.56 7.35 20.31
N ILE A 34 4.41 7.81 21.23
CA ILE A 34 4.13 7.82 22.68
C ILE A 34 2.88 8.64 22.97
N GLU A 35 2.78 9.84 22.39
CA GLU A 35 1.61 10.70 22.53
C GLU A 35 0.32 9.98 22.09
N MET A 36 0.31 9.39 20.89
CA MET A 36 -0.85 8.69 20.35
C MET A 36 -1.26 7.48 21.20
N VAL A 37 -0.29 6.75 21.77
CA VAL A 37 -0.57 5.66 22.71
C VAL A 37 -1.24 6.18 23.99
N ILE A 38 -0.73 7.29 24.55
CA ILE A 38 -1.29 7.90 25.77
C ILE A 38 -2.70 8.39 25.50
N VAL A 39 -2.90 9.19 24.45
CA VAL A 39 -4.20 9.74 24.07
C VAL A 39 -5.19 8.62 23.78
N GLY A 40 -4.78 7.60 23.01
CA GLY A 40 -5.59 6.43 22.69
C GLY A 40 -6.07 5.71 23.96
N ARG A 41 -5.15 5.42 24.90
CA ARG A 41 -5.51 4.77 26.18
C ARG A 41 -6.47 5.60 27.03
N VAL A 42 -6.29 6.92 27.08
CA VAL A 42 -7.20 7.83 27.79
C VAL A 42 -8.60 7.77 27.18
N LEU A 43 -8.71 7.87 25.86
CA LEU A 43 -9.98 7.82 25.15
C LEU A 43 -10.69 6.47 25.32
N ILE A 44 -9.97 5.35 25.15
CA ILE A 44 -10.50 3.99 25.33
C ILE A 44 -11.04 3.81 26.75
N LYS A 45 -10.23 4.11 27.78
CA LYS A 45 -10.60 3.90 29.18
C LYS A 45 -11.76 4.79 29.60
N ARG A 46 -11.77 6.06 29.18
CA ARG A 46 -12.76 7.05 29.62
C ARG A 46 -14.11 6.86 28.94
N TYR A 47 -14.12 6.55 27.65
CA TYR A 47 -15.34 6.45 26.85
C TYR A 47 -15.77 5.00 26.56
N LYS A 48 -15.05 4.00 27.10
CA LYS A 48 -15.29 2.57 26.87
C LYS A 48 -15.40 2.23 25.37
N LEU A 49 -14.55 2.86 24.57
CA LEU A 49 -14.56 2.66 23.13
C LEU A 49 -14.06 1.24 22.81
N PRO A 50 -14.66 0.54 21.81
CA PRO A 50 -14.11 -0.73 21.36
C PRO A 50 -12.70 -0.50 20.82
N SER A 51 -11.78 -1.42 21.11
CA SER A 51 -10.38 -1.27 20.78
C SER A 51 -9.68 -2.60 20.54
N GLU A 52 -8.73 -2.63 19.61
CA GLU A 52 -7.81 -3.74 19.38
C GLU A 52 -6.36 -3.23 19.32
N LEU A 53 -5.43 -3.94 19.97
CA LEU A 53 -4.01 -3.55 20.07
C LEU A 53 -3.76 -2.10 20.54
N GLY A 54 -4.70 -1.50 21.27
CA GLY A 54 -4.63 -0.10 21.72
C GLY A 54 -5.11 0.95 20.71
N MET A 55 -5.61 0.53 19.55
CA MET A 55 -6.27 1.39 18.57
C MET A 55 -7.78 1.45 18.83
N ILE A 56 -8.39 2.61 18.57
CA ILE A 56 -9.82 2.84 18.76
C ILE A 56 -10.57 2.41 17.51
N LEU A 57 -11.64 1.63 17.68
CA LEU A 57 -12.52 1.17 16.61
C LEU A 57 -13.82 1.98 16.63
N LEU A 58 -13.98 2.91 15.69
CA LEU A 58 -15.22 3.64 15.51
C LEU A 58 -16.17 2.83 14.62
N LYS A 59 -16.93 1.93 15.24
CA LYS A 59 -17.92 1.10 14.54
C LYS A 59 -19.08 1.95 14.03
N SER A 60 -19.41 1.77 12.76
CA SER A 60 -20.54 2.41 12.09
C SER A 60 -21.27 1.42 11.20
N ARG A 61 -22.58 1.56 11.10
CA ARG A 61 -23.41 0.87 10.07
C ARG A 61 -23.65 1.75 8.85
N ILE A 62 -23.19 3.00 8.89
CA ILE A 62 -23.32 3.98 7.80
C ILE A 62 -22.43 3.49 6.65
N GLY A 63 -23.03 3.23 5.48
CA GLY A 63 -22.34 2.72 4.30
C GLY A 63 -22.72 1.30 3.92
N ILE A 64 -23.34 0.51 4.81
CA ILE A 64 -23.78 -0.86 4.48
C ILE A 64 -24.81 -0.85 3.33
N GLU A 65 -25.76 0.09 3.34
CA GLU A 65 -26.75 0.22 2.27
C GLU A 65 -26.10 0.56 0.91
N LEU A 66 -25.08 1.42 0.91
CA LEU A 66 -24.32 1.74 -0.30
C LEU A 66 -23.58 0.49 -0.82
N ILE A 67 -22.91 -0.25 0.07
CA ILE A 67 -22.25 -1.51 -0.27
C ILE A 67 -23.25 -2.51 -0.85
N GLU A 68 -24.45 -2.64 -0.26
CA GLU A 68 -25.51 -3.50 -0.77
C GLU A 68 -26.04 -3.07 -2.14
N LYS A 69 -26.17 -1.76 -2.37
CA LYS A 69 -26.55 -1.20 -3.67
C LYS A 69 -25.48 -1.49 -4.72
N MET A 70 -24.20 -1.28 -4.41
CA MET A 70 -23.08 -1.55 -5.32
C MET A 70 -22.93 -3.05 -5.61
N ALA A 71 -23.14 -3.91 -4.61
CA ALA A 71 -23.11 -5.36 -4.74
C ALA A 71 -24.19 -5.94 -5.69
N LYS A 72 -25.17 -5.14 -6.12
CA LYS A 72 -26.12 -5.53 -7.18
C LYS A 72 -25.41 -5.73 -8.53
N ASN A 73 -24.35 -4.97 -8.83
CA ASN A 73 -23.59 -5.11 -10.08
C ASN A 73 -22.50 -6.19 -9.99
N LYS A 74 -22.92 -7.44 -9.75
CA LYS A 74 -22.01 -8.57 -9.53
C LYS A 74 -21.06 -8.83 -10.69
N GLN A 75 -21.52 -8.59 -11.92
CA GLN A 75 -20.74 -8.86 -13.13
C GLN A 75 -19.53 -7.92 -13.22
N ALA A 76 -19.71 -6.62 -12.93
CA ALA A 76 -18.62 -5.67 -12.94
C ALA A 76 -17.56 -6.02 -11.88
N PHE A 77 -17.97 -6.35 -10.65
CA PHE A 77 -17.03 -6.72 -9.59
C PHE A 77 -16.32 -8.05 -9.85
N HIS A 78 -17.00 -9.05 -10.43
CA HIS A 78 -16.35 -10.27 -10.87
C HIS A 78 -15.32 -10.00 -11.97
N PHE A 79 -15.68 -9.20 -12.98
CA PHE A 79 -14.76 -8.80 -14.04
C PHE A 79 -13.54 -8.04 -13.47
N MET A 80 -13.78 -7.12 -12.54
CA MET A 80 -12.75 -6.39 -11.81
C MET A 80 -11.79 -7.36 -11.12
N THR A 81 -12.29 -8.30 -10.33
CA THR A 81 -11.43 -9.29 -9.64
C THR A 81 -10.70 -10.21 -10.62
N ASP A 82 -11.30 -10.55 -11.75
CA ASP A 82 -10.64 -11.37 -12.77
C ASP A 82 -9.47 -10.59 -13.39
N VAL A 83 -9.67 -9.31 -13.76
CA VAL A 83 -8.60 -8.38 -14.19
C VAL A 83 -7.52 -8.25 -13.10
N GLY A 84 -7.94 -8.09 -11.85
CA GLY A 84 -7.07 -8.00 -10.68
C GLY A 84 -6.12 -9.19 -10.50
N ASN A 85 -6.61 -10.40 -10.74
CA ASN A 85 -5.76 -11.60 -10.69
C ASN A 85 -4.66 -11.56 -11.75
N ILE A 86 -4.95 -11.01 -12.93
CA ILE A 86 -3.98 -10.87 -14.02
C ILE A 86 -2.98 -9.74 -13.73
N LEU A 87 -3.42 -8.64 -13.11
CA LEU A 87 -2.51 -7.61 -12.60
C LEU A 87 -1.55 -8.20 -11.54
N ALA A 88 -2.09 -9.00 -10.63
CA ALA A 88 -1.32 -9.56 -9.54
C ALA A 88 -0.34 -10.64 -9.99
N TYR A 89 -0.80 -11.58 -10.82
CA TYR A 89 -0.07 -12.81 -11.12
C TYR A 89 0.25 -13.02 -12.61
N GLY A 90 -0.05 -12.06 -13.48
CA GLY A 90 0.24 -12.15 -14.91
C GLY A 90 -0.43 -13.37 -15.56
N LEU A 91 0.27 -14.04 -16.47
CA LEU A 91 -0.21 -15.29 -17.09
C LEU A 91 -0.33 -16.46 -16.11
N SER A 92 0.45 -16.47 -15.02
CA SER A 92 0.35 -17.52 -13.98
C SER A 92 -1.01 -17.50 -13.27
N SER A 93 -1.75 -16.39 -13.36
CA SER A 93 -3.15 -16.31 -12.90
C SER A 93 -4.04 -17.41 -13.49
N MET A 94 -3.79 -17.88 -14.72
CA MET A 94 -4.56 -18.97 -15.33
C MET A 94 -4.38 -20.32 -14.61
N VAL A 95 -3.22 -20.52 -14.00
CA VAL A 95 -2.87 -21.74 -13.27
C VAL A 95 -3.30 -21.62 -11.81
N ILE A 96 -3.02 -20.48 -11.18
CA ILE A 96 -3.32 -20.21 -9.78
C ILE A 96 -4.84 -20.08 -9.58
N MET A 97 -5.54 -19.41 -10.50
CA MET A 97 -6.94 -19.04 -10.36
C MET A 97 -7.71 -19.47 -11.61
N LYS A 98 -8.23 -20.69 -11.58
CA LYS A 98 -8.74 -21.50 -12.73
C LYS A 98 -9.85 -20.91 -13.63
N ARG A 99 -10.18 -19.61 -13.58
CA ARG A 99 -11.20 -18.99 -14.45
C ARG A 99 -10.96 -17.50 -14.73
N SER A 100 -10.11 -17.20 -15.71
CA SER A 100 -10.08 -15.90 -16.39
C SER A 100 -10.66 -16.07 -17.80
N ASN A 101 -11.53 -15.14 -18.23
CA ASN A 101 -12.02 -15.14 -19.61
C ASN A 101 -11.05 -14.33 -20.51
N ALA A 102 -11.18 -14.47 -21.84
CA ALA A 102 -10.28 -13.81 -22.78
C ALA A 102 -10.30 -12.27 -22.67
N ALA A 103 -11.47 -11.69 -22.37
CA ALA A 103 -11.62 -10.25 -22.22
C ALA A 103 -10.90 -9.73 -20.95
N SER A 104 -11.07 -10.39 -19.81
CA SER A 104 -10.39 -10.02 -18.57
C SER A 104 -8.89 -10.20 -18.69
N LEU A 105 -8.43 -11.23 -19.40
CA LEU A 105 -7.02 -11.45 -19.70
C LEU A 105 -6.42 -10.31 -20.51
N LEU A 106 -7.05 -9.95 -21.64
CA LEU A 106 -6.56 -8.87 -22.49
C LEU A 106 -6.53 -7.54 -21.73
N VAL A 107 -7.62 -7.20 -21.05
CA VAL A 107 -7.71 -5.96 -20.25
C VAL A 107 -6.68 -5.96 -19.13
N GLY A 108 -6.52 -7.09 -18.43
CA GLY A 108 -5.53 -7.23 -17.35
C GLY A 108 -4.10 -7.08 -17.84
N LEU A 109 -3.72 -7.68 -18.98
CA LEU A 109 -2.37 -7.55 -19.53
C LEU A 109 -2.09 -6.14 -20.04
N VAL A 110 -3.06 -5.50 -20.70
CA VAL A 110 -2.94 -4.09 -21.14
C VAL A 110 -2.78 -3.17 -19.93
N LEU A 111 -3.60 -3.37 -18.89
CA LEU A 111 -3.55 -2.56 -17.68
C LEU A 111 -2.27 -2.83 -16.87
N LEU A 112 -1.78 -4.07 -16.85
CA LEU A 112 -0.49 -4.42 -16.24
C LEU A 112 0.67 -3.69 -16.93
N ALA A 113 0.69 -3.70 -18.27
CA ALA A 113 1.68 -2.97 -19.04
C ALA A 113 1.59 -1.44 -18.83
N PHE A 114 0.37 -0.90 -18.80
CA PHE A 114 0.15 0.52 -18.50
C PHE A 114 0.67 0.89 -17.11
N ILE A 115 0.34 0.08 -16.09
CA ILE A 115 0.80 0.29 -14.72
C ILE A 115 2.32 0.21 -14.66
N SER A 116 2.95 -0.79 -15.27
CA SER A 116 4.39 -0.98 -15.17
C SER A 116 5.21 0.08 -15.91
N VAL A 117 4.71 0.59 -17.05
CA VAL A 117 5.43 1.55 -17.88
C VAL A 117 5.19 2.99 -17.41
N LEU A 118 3.99 3.31 -16.95
CA LEU A 118 3.60 4.70 -16.64
C LEU A 118 3.37 4.92 -15.15
N VAL A 119 2.47 4.16 -14.54
CA VAL A 119 2.01 4.44 -13.17
C VAL A 119 3.11 4.15 -12.15
N ALA A 120 3.75 2.98 -12.22
CA ALA A 120 4.75 2.55 -11.25
C ALA A 120 5.98 3.46 -11.24
N PRO A 121 6.64 3.75 -12.38
CA PRO A 121 7.79 4.66 -12.40
C PRO A 121 7.42 6.05 -11.90
N SER A 122 6.25 6.57 -12.31
CA SER A 122 5.76 7.88 -11.86
C SER A 122 5.49 7.91 -10.35
N ALA A 123 4.91 6.85 -9.80
CA ALA A 123 4.65 6.74 -8.36
C ALA A 123 5.96 6.74 -7.56
N PHE A 124 6.95 5.95 -8.00
CA PHE A 124 8.26 5.91 -7.34
C PHE A 124 8.98 7.26 -7.42
N LEU A 125 9.05 7.88 -8.61
CA LEU A 125 9.67 9.20 -8.77
C LEU A 125 9.00 10.26 -7.92
N PHE A 126 7.66 10.28 -7.91
CA PHE A 126 6.90 11.21 -7.09
C PHE A 126 7.19 11.01 -5.59
N LEU A 127 7.16 9.77 -5.09
CA LEU A 127 7.44 9.51 -3.67
C LEU A 127 8.87 9.85 -3.28
N VAL A 128 9.86 9.57 -4.13
CA VAL A 128 11.26 9.96 -3.88
C VAL A 128 11.40 11.47 -3.74
N GLN A 129 10.72 12.24 -4.61
CA GLN A 129 10.70 13.70 -4.54
C GLN A 129 10.04 14.22 -3.24
N VAL A 130 8.98 13.55 -2.78
CA VAL A 130 8.26 13.97 -1.56
C VAL A 130 9.01 13.61 -0.28
N ILE A 131 9.56 12.41 -0.20
CA ILE A 131 10.15 11.84 1.02
C ILE A 131 11.61 12.31 1.21
N GLN A 132 12.22 12.93 0.18
CA GLN A 132 13.62 13.37 0.19
C GLN A 132 14.61 12.27 0.58
N ILE A 133 14.26 11.00 0.37
CA ILE A 133 15.22 9.91 0.51
C ILE A 133 16.21 10.08 -0.62
N GLY A 134 17.49 10.28 -0.27
CA GLY A 134 18.58 10.41 -1.23
C GLY A 134 18.45 9.35 -2.31
N ALA A 135 18.03 9.78 -3.50
CA ALA A 135 17.94 8.96 -4.67
C ALA A 135 19.37 8.57 -5.02
N THR A 136 19.79 7.42 -4.52
CA THR A 136 21.02 6.82 -5.05
C THR A 136 20.58 6.16 -6.33
N GLU A 137 20.81 6.86 -7.44
CA GLU A 137 20.90 6.27 -8.76
C GLU A 137 21.89 5.10 -8.64
N LYS A 138 21.36 3.91 -8.41
CA LYS A 138 22.11 2.67 -8.53
C LYS A 138 21.40 1.87 -9.57
N SER A 139 21.88 2.04 -10.80
CA SER A 139 21.65 1.16 -11.92
C SER A 139 21.78 -0.27 -11.41
N ILE A 140 20.71 -1.04 -11.54
CA ILE A 140 20.72 -2.47 -11.30
C ILE A 140 21.89 -3.03 -12.12
N ALA A 141 22.91 -3.62 -11.49
CA ALA A 141 24.07 -4.19 -12.20
C ALA A 141 23.65 -5.26 -13.25
N LEU A 142 22.46 -5.86 -13.07
CA LEU A 142 21.83 -6.74 -14.06
C LEU A 142 21.49 -6.02 -15.40
N LEU A 143 21.29 -4.70 -15.38
CA LEU A 143 21.04 -3.86 -16.56
C LEU A 143 22.32 -3.24 -17.13
N SER A 144 23.43 -3.19 -16.38
CA SER A 144 24.65 -2.51 -16.84
C SER A 144 25.44 -3.33 -17.86
N ASP A 145 25.46 -4.66 -17.70
CA ASP A 145 26.29 -5.52 -18.54
C ASP A 145 25.60 -5.90 -19.86
N ASN A 146 24.27 -6.09 -19.82
CA ASN A 146 23.44 -6.39 -21.00
C ASN A 146 22.03 -5.80 -20.83
N PRO A 147 21.80 -4.52 -21.18
CA PRO A 147 20.54 -3.82 -20.91
C PRO A 147 19.33 -4.49 -21.58
N ASP A 148 19.51 -5.03 -22.78
CA ASP A 148 18.44 -5.73 -23.53
C ASP A 148 18.01 -7.02 -22.82
N LEU A 149 18.97 -7.81 -22.32
CA LEU A 149 18.68 -9.05 -21.60
C LEU A 149 17.99 -8.77 -20.26
N GLY A 150 18.44 -7.75 -19.54
CA GLY A 150 17.82 -7.34 -18.27
C GLY A 150 16.39 -6.84 -18.47
N LEU A 151 16.15 -6.05 -19.52
CA LEU A 151 14.79 -5.59 -19.88
C LEU A 151 13.89 -6.77 -20.26
N LEU A 152 14.39 -7.73 -21.05
CA LEU A 152 13.65 -8.94 -21.40
C LEU A 152 13.32 -9.77 -20.16
N ALA A 153 14.28 -9.96 -19.25
CA ALA A 153 14.08 -10.71 -18.01
C ALA A 153 12.99 -10.06 -17.13
N ILE A 154 13.06 -8.74 -16.92
CA ILE A 154 12.06 -8.00 -16.15
C ILE A 154 10.68 -8.08 -16.81
N SER A 155 10.63 -7.90 -18.12
CA SER A 155 9.37 -7.97 -18.89
C SER A 155 8.77 -9.37 -18.82
N ALA A 156 9.59 -10.42 -18.83
CA ALA A 156 9.15 -11.80 -18.66
C ALA A 156 8.61 -12.07 -17.25
N VAL A 157 9.29 -11.63 -16.20
CA VAL A 157 8.81 -11.75 -14.81
C VAL A 157 7.46 -11.06 -14.65
N LEU A 158 7.32 -9.86 -15.19
CA LEU A 158 6.06 -9.11 -15.14
C LEU A 158 4.95 -9.81 -15.95
N LEU A 159 5.23 -10.24 -17.18
CA LEU A 159 4.23 -10.87 -18.04
C LEU A 159 3.73 -12.19 -17.44
N PHE A 160 4.64 -13.05 -17.00
CA PHE A 160 4.28 -14.38 -16.49
C PHE A 160 3.84 -14.34 -15.03
N GLY A 161 4.38 -13.40 -14.24
CA GLY A 161 4.19 -13.37 -12.80
C GLY A 161 3.46 -12.14 -12.24
N GLY A 162 3.11 -11.17 -13.07
CA GLY A 162 2.41 -9.96 -12.64
C GLY A 162 3.20 -9.13 -11.64
N LEU A 163 2.51 -8.23 -10.97
CA LEU A 163 3.11 -7.35 -9.96
C LEU A 163 3.63 -8.12 -8.75
N ALA A 164 2.96 -9.19 -8.31
CA ALA A 164 3.35 -9.94 -7.12
C ALA A 164 4.76 -10.54 -7.26
N PHE A 165 5.02 -11.25 -8.36
CA PHE A 165 6.32 -11.85 -8.61
C PHE A 165 7.37 -10.81 -9.03
N PHE A 166 6.97 -9.72 -9.70
CA PHE A 166 7.88 -8.60 -9.99
C PHE A 166 8.42 -7.95 -8.71
N ILE A 167 7.54 -7.63 -7.75
CA ILE A 167 7.95 -7.03 -6.47
C ILE A 167 8.76 -8.03 -5.64
N LEU A 168 8.34 -9.29 -5.60
CA LEU A 168 9.08 -10.35 -4.91
C LEU A 168 10.51 -10.48 -5.45
N PHE A 169 10.65 -10.52 -6.78
CA PHE A 169 11.96 -10.56 -7.44
C PHE A 169 12.79 -9.33 -7.05
N GLY A 170 12.20 -8.13 -7.06
CA GLY A 170 12.86 -6.89 -6.63
C GLY A 170 13.36 -6.94 -5.19
N ILE A 171 12.52 -7.40 -4.23
CA ILE A 171 12.87 -7.51 -2.81
C ILE A 171 14.02 -8.51 -2.62
N ILE A 172 13.95 -9.68 -3.27
CA ILE A 172 14.99 -10.71 -3.18
C ILE A 172 16.29 -10.21 -3.80
N PHE A 173 16.22 -9.61 -4.99
CA PHE A 173 17.38 -9.07 -5.68
C PHE A 173 18.08 -8.00 -4.85
N TYR A 174 17.33 -7.03 -4.33
CA TYR A 174 17.87 -5.94 -3.51
C TYR A 174 18.37 -6.43 -2.14
N GLY A 175 17.66 -7.34 -1.48
CA GLY A 175 18.19 -7.91 -0.24
C GLY A 175 19.43 -8.78 -0.46
N GLY A 176 19.59 -9.36 -1.65
CA GLY A 176 20.83 -10.02 -2.09
C GLY A 176 22.01 -9.06 -2.24
N THR A 177 21.79 -7.86 -2.79
CA THR A 177 22.85 -6.84 -2.87
C THR A 177 23.26 -6.32 -1.49
N ILE A 178 22.29 -6.16 -0.58
CA ILE A 178 22.57 -5.83 0.83
C ILE A 178 23.38 -6.95 1.49
N LEU A 179 22.97 -8.21 1.33
CA LEU A 179 23.68 -9.35 1.91
C LEU A 179 25.12 -9.43 1.40
N TYR A 180 25.33 -9.22 0.10
CA TYR A 180 26.67 -9.16 -0.50
C TYR A 180 27.53 -8.08 0.17
N ALA A 181 27.00 -6.87 0.34
CA ALA A 181 27.74 -5.79 0.98
C ALA A 181 27.99 -6.02 2.48
N VAL A 182 27.08 -6.71 3.18
CA VAL A 182 27.30 -7.13 4.56
C VAL A 182 28.46 -8.13 4.65
N ILE A 183 28.51 -9.10 3.74
CA ILE A 183 29.61 -10.07 3.65
C ILE A 183 30.92 -9.33 3.34
N GLU A 184 30.92 -8.42 2.36
CA GLU A 184 32.09 -7.62 2.02
C GLU A 184 32.59 -6.80 3.22
N SER A 185 31.69 -6.16 3.96
CA SER A 185 32.05 -5.39 5.14
C SER A 185 32.60 -6.25 6.27
N LEU A 186 31.98 -7.40 6.56
CA LEU A 186 32.39 -8.30 7.64
C LEU A 186 33.72 -9.01 7.34
N PHE A 187 33.96 -9.44 6.10
CA PHE A 187 35.11 -10.28 5.74
C PHE A 187 36.26 -9.52 5.08
N LEU A 188 35.98 -8.38 4.43
CA LEU A 188 37.00 -7.58 3.73
C LEU A 188 37.23 -6.21 4.39
N GLY A 189 36.49 -5.88 5.46
CA GLY A 189 36.63 -4.62 6.19
C GLY A 189 36.21 -3.39 5.39
N ALA A 190 35.42 -3.57 4.32
CA ALA A 190 34.93 -2.49 3.48
C ALA A 190 33.78 -1.74 4.16
N ASP A 191 33.70 -0.43 3.96
CA ASP A 191 32.58 0.40 4.45
C ASP A 191 31.40 0.38 3.47
N SER A 192 31.08 -0.80 2.94
CA SER A 192 30.11 -0.98 1.84
C SER A 192 28.66 -0.82 2.30
N ILE A 193 28.36 -1.10 3.58
CA ILE A 193 26.98 -1.05 4.11
C ILE A 193 26.49 0.40 4.24
N SER A 194 27.34 1.33 4.70
CA SER A 194 26.99 2.74 4.86
C SER A 194 26.68 3.43 3.52
N GLN A 195 27.23 2.90 2.42
CA GLN A 195 27.01 3.36 1.05
C GLN A 195 25.75 2.79 0.39
N ILE A 196 25.00 1.92 1.07
CA ILE A 196 23.74 1.36 0.57
C ILE A 196 22.57 2.14 1.15
N SER A 197 21.61 2.45 0.29
CA SER A 197 20.35 3.05 0.73
C SER A 197 19.41 2.01 1.29
N PRO A 198 18.58 2.35 2.27
CA PRO A 198 17.51 1.46 2.67
C PRO A 198 16.57 1.16 1.51
N GLY A 199 16.14 -0.10 1.40
CA GLY A 199 15.21 -0.54 0.36
C GLY A 199 13.75 -0.13 0.62
N GLY A 200 13.47 0.47 1.78
CA GLY A 200 12.14 0.95 2.14
C GLY A 200 12.15 1.95 3.28
N THR A 201 11.04 2.69 3.41
CA THR A 201 10.75 3.58 4.53
C THR A 201 9.29 3.46 4.91
N PHE A 202 8.94 3.80 6.15
CA PHE A 202 7.54 3.90 6.56
C PHE A 202 6.94 5.22 6.08
N LEU A 203 5.82 5.16 5.36
CA LEU A 203 5.13 6.34 4.83
C LEU A 203 4.19 6.91 5.90
N LEU A 204 4.60 8.02 6.52
CA LEU A 204 4.00 8.59 7.72
C LEU A 204 3.71 10.09 7.53
N PRO A 205 2.43 10.49 7.47
CA PRO A 205 2.02 11.89 7.43
C PRO A 205 2.57 12.70 8.61
N GLY A 206 3.12 13.88 8.32
CA GLY A 206 3.76 14.77 9.28
C GLY A 206 5.23 14.45 9.59
N VAL A 207 5.71 13.25 9.22
CA VAL A 207 7.13 12.88 9.39
C VAL A 207 7.86 12.96 8.06
N ASN A 208 7.41 12.20 7.07
CA ASN A 208 8.03 12.13 5.74
C ASN A 208 7.05 12.35 4.58
N LEU A 209 5.77 12.54 4.90
CA LEU A 209 4.76 13.03 3.97
C LEU A 209 4.15 14.32 4.52
N PRO A 210 3.67 15.25 3.66
CA PRO A 210 2.83 16.36 4.10
C PRO A 210 1.62 15.84 4.89
N LEU A 211 1.36 16.46 6.05
CA LEU A 211 0.39 15.93 7.02
C LEU A 211 -1.01 15.81 6.44
N VAL A 212 -1.55 16.89 5.88
CA VAL A 212 -2.95 16.96 5.44
C VAL A 212 -3.13 16.12 4.18
N GLU A 213 -2.29 16.32 3.18
CA GLU A 213 -2.33 15.62 1.90
C GLU A 213 -2.07 14.11 2.08
N GLY A 214 -1.14 13.75 2.97
CA GLY A 214 -0.85 12.37 3.34
C GLY A 214 -2.03 11.68 4.04
N ILE A 215 -2.69 12.35 4.99
CA ILE A 215 -3.89 11.80 5.64
C ILE A 215 -5.02 11.60 4.63
N LEU A 216 -5.27 12.58 3.76
CA LEU A 216 -6.30 12.49 2.72
C LEU A 216 -6.02 11.33 1.74
N ALA A 217 -4.77 11.19 1.31
CA ALA A 217 -4.35 10.13 0.42
C ALA A 217 -4.47 8.74 1.07
N LEU A 218 -4.02 8.56 2.32
CA LEU A 218 -4.17 7.30 3.05
C LEU A 218 -5.64 6.94 3.29
N LEU A 219 -6.48 7.93 3.63
CA LEU A 219 -7.91 7.70 3.76
C LEU A 219 -8.51 7.19 2.46
N ALA A 220 -8.15 7.80 1.32
CA ALA A 220 -8.62 7.35 0.01
C ALA A 220 -8.18 5.91 -0.30
N VAL A 221 -6.91 5.56 -0.04
CA VAL A 221 -6.37 4.20 -0.19
C VAL A 221 -7.22 3.19 0.59
N ILE A 222 -7.43 3.44 1.87
CA ILE A 222 -8.07 2.45 2.75
C ILE A 222 -9.57 2.33 2.46
N VAL A 223 -10.25 3.44 2.17
CA VAL A 223 -11.68 3.42 1.79
C VAL A 223 -11.89 2.60 0.52
N VAL A 224 -11.01 2.75 -0.47
CA VAL A 224 -11.08 1.96 -1.72
C VAL A 224 -10.78 0.49 -1.46
N HIS A 225 -9.74 0.18 -0.69
CA HIS A 225 -9.30 -1.18 -0.36
C HIS A 225 -10.38 -1.97 0.39
N GLU A 226 -10.75 -1.49 1.58
CA GLU A 226 -11.72 -2.14 2.47
C GLU A 226 -13.13 -2.10 1.90
N GLY A 227 -13.48 -1.01 1.20
CA GLY A 227 -14.76 -0.89 0.51
C GLY A 227 -14.97 -2.00 -0.51
N CYS A 228 -13.94 -2.35 -1.29
CA CYS A 228 -14.06 -3.42 -2.28
C CYS A 228 -14.08 -4.82 -1.67
N HIS A 229 -13.29 -5.10 -0.62
CA HIS A 229 -13.44 -6.35 0.14
C HIS A 229 -14.88 -6.56 0.59
N SER A 230 -15.51 -5.48 1.06
CA SER A 230 -16.88 -5.50 1.60
C SER A 230 -17.93 -5.78 0.54
N ILE A 231 -17.81 -5.14 -0.61
CA ILE A 231 -18.70 -5.37 -1.75
C ILE A 231 -18.60 -6.83 -2.18
N LEU A 232 -17.38 -7.37 -2.36
CA LEU A 232 -17.21 -8.76 -2.77
C LEU A 232 -17.66 -9.75 -1.69
N THR A 233 -17.51 -9.41 -0.41
CA THR A 233 -18.02 -10.22 0.70
C THR A 233 -19.55 -10.34 0.64
N ARG A 234 -20.26 -9.24 0.39
CA ARG A 234 -21.72 -9.26 0.17
C ARG A 234 -22.11 -10.04 -1.08
N ILE A 235 -21.34 -9.91 -2.17
CA ILE A 235 -21.55 -10.69 -3.41
C ILE A 235 -21.38 -12.20 -3.14
N ALA A 236 -20.40 -12.57 -2.31
CA ALA A 236 -20.16 -13.94 -1.86
C ALA A 236 -21.24 -14.47 -0.91
N ARG A 237 -22.20 -13.62 -0.49
CA ARG A 237 -23.27 -13.90 0.50
C ARG A 237 -22.73 -14.16 1.90
N VAL A 238 -21.61 -13.55 2.24
CA VAL A 238 -21.05 -13.57 3.59
C VAL A 238 -21.55 -12.33 4.36
N PRO A 239 -21.99 -12.47 5.62
CA PRO A 239 -22.35 -11.33 6.46
C PRO A 239 -21.15 -10.44 6.78
N LEU A 240 -21.40 -9.13 6.85
CA LEU A 240 -20.46 -8.16 7.42
C LEU A 240 -20.83 -7.97 8.89
N LEU A 241 -19.92 -8.31 9.81
CA LEU A 241 -20.17 -8.23 11.25
C LEU A 241 -20.07 -6.79 11.74
N SER A 242 -19.06 -6.07 11.26
CA SER A 242 -18.85 -4.67 11.60
C SER A 242 -18.09 -3.92 10.49
N SER A 243 -18.24 -2.60 10.46
CA SER A 243 -17.48 -1.68 9.61
C SER A 243 -17.13 -0.44 10.42
N GLY A 244 -16.03 0.23 10.10
CA GLY A 244 -15.64 1.42 10.85
C GLY A 244 -14.31 2.03 10.45
N ILE A 245 -13.90 3.03 11.23
CA ILE A 245 -12.59 3.69 11.14
C ILE A 245 -11.74 3.24 12.33
N VAL A 246 -10.47 2.96 12.07
CA VAL A 246 -9.44 2.69 13.09
C VAL A 246 -8.68 3.97 13.35
N LEU A 247 -8.66 4.41 14.62
CA LEU A 247 -7.86 5.55 15.06
C LEU A 247 -6.69 5.08 15.93
N PHE A 248 -5.50 5.59 15.64
CA PHE A 248 -4.37 5.53 16.56
C PHE A 248 -4.27 6.88 17.28
N GLY A 249 -4.65 6.89 18.56
CA GLY A 249 -4.89 8.14 19.28
C GLY A 249 -6.03 8.93 18.64
N ILE A 250 -5.69 10.04 17.97
CA ILE A 250 -6.62 10.90 17.23
C ILE A 250 -6.47 10.79 15.71
N ILE A 251 -5.45 10.08 15.23
CA ILE A 251 -5.12 9.98 13.81
C ILE A 251 -5.87 8.80 13.19
N PRO A 252 -6.64 9.01 12.11
CA PRO A 252 -7.18 7.90 11.34
C PRO A 252 -6.05 7.14 10.66
N VAL A 253 -5.85 5.89 11.08
CA VAL A 253 -4.82 5.00 10.55
C VAL A 253 -5.38 3.89 9.69
N GLY A 254 -6.70 3.69 9.73
CA GLY A 254 -7.37 2.60 9.04
C GLY A 254 -8.85 2.87 8.86
N ALA A 255 -9.45 2.17 7.91
CA ALA A 255 -10.83 1.72 8.00
C ALA A 255 -10.75 0.19 8.14
N PHE A 256 -11.80 -0.42 8.65
CA PHE A 256 -11.88 -1.86 8.72
C PHE A 256 -13.29 -2.27 8.40
N ILE A 257 -13.42 -3.36 7.66
CA ILE A 257 -14.68 -4.03 7.48
C ILE A 257 -14.45 -5.50 7.77
N GLU A 258 -15.20 -6.02 8.74
CA GLU A 258 -14.99 -7.33 9.32
C GLU A 258 -15.98 -8.33 8.69
N PRO A 259 -15.55 -9.13 7.71
CA PRO A 259 -16.35 -10.26 7.23
C PRO A 259 -16.48 -11.32 8.33
N ASP A 260 -17.56 -12.09 8.28
CA ASP A 260 -17.67 -13.32 9.06
C ASP A 260 -16.67 -14.36 8.51
N GLU A 261 -15.47 -14.39 9.08
CA GLU A 261 -14.34 -15.24 8.63
C GLU A 261 -14.67 -16.74 8.67
N GLU A 262 -15.44 -17.19 9.66
CA GLU A 262 -15.88 -18.60 9.74
C GLU A 262 -16.79 -18.97 8.56
N LYS A 263 -17.68 -18.05 8.15
CA LYS A 263 -18.51 -18.25 6.97
C LYS A 263 -17.71 -18.11 5.69
N LEU A 264 -16.77 -17.15 5.62
CA LEU A 264 -15.91 -16.95 4.46
C LEU A 264 -15.09 -18.22 4.16
N ALA A 265 -14.49 -18.82 5.19
CA ALA A 265 -13.72 -20.07 5.08
C ALA A 265 -14.53 -21.27 4.58
N LYS A 266 -15.86 -21.24 4.73
CA LYS A 266 -16.78 -22.29 4.24
C LYS A 266 -17.28 -22.03 2.82
N VAL A 267 -17.04 -20.84 2.25
CA VAL A 267 -17.36 -20.55 0.85
C VAL A 267 -16.31 -21.22 -0.06
N ASN A 268 -16.65 -21.48 -1.32
CA ASN A 268 -15.67 -22.01 -2.28
C ASN A 268 -14.44 -21.10 -2.47
N ASP A 269 -13.30 -21.72 -2.77
CA ASP A 269 -11.99 -21.08 -2.93
C ASP A 269 -12.03 -19.89 -3.92
N LEU A 270 -12.80 -20.01 -5.01
CA LEU A 270 -12.94 -18.95 -6.00
C LEU A 270 -13.55 -17.68 -5.40
N LYS A 271 -14.64 -17.79 -4.63
CA LYS A 271 -15.27 -16.63 -4.00
C LYS A 271 -14.40 -16.08 -2.88
N GLN A 272 -13.76 -16.93 -2.08
CA GLN A 272 -12.80 -16.47 -1.08
C GLN A 272 -11.69 -15.64 -1.74
N THR A 273 -11.09 -16.17 -2.81
CA THR A 273 -10.02 -15.45 -3.51
C THR A 273 -10.51 -14.17 -4.16
N ARG A 274 -11.73 -14.15 -4.72
CA ARG A 274 -12.33 -12.90 -5.22
C ARG A 274 -12.56 -11.86 -4.13
N VAL A 275 -12.94 -12.27 -2.92
CA VAL A 275 -13.03 -11.36 -1.77
C VAL A 275 -11.66 -10.80 -1.43
N ILE A 276 -10.63 -11.63 -1.38
CA ILE A 276 -9.28 -11.22 -0.94
C ILE A 276 -8.56 -10.38 -2.00
N ILE A 277 -8.63 -10.73 -3.28
CA ILE A 277 -7.98 -9.94 -4.34
C ILE A 277 -8.68 -8.58 -4.56
N ALA A 278 -9.92 -8.41 -4.08
CA ALA A 278 -10.71 -7.20 -4.33
C ALA A 278 -10.04 -5.92 -3.84
N GLY A 279 -9.46 -5.93 -2.64
CA GLY A 279 -8.78 -4.77 -2.05
C GLY A 279 -7.58 -4.32 -2.89
N PRO A 280 -6.56 -5.19 -3.10
CA PRO A 280 -5.41 -4.85 -3.92
C PRO A 280 -5.78 -4.41 -5.33
N THR A 281 -6.77 -5.07 -5.94
CA THR A 281 -7.27 -4.71 -7.27
C THR A 281 -7.88 -3.30 -7.30
N ALA A 282 -8.68 -2.98 -6.30
CA ALA A 282 -9.33 -1.67 -6.20
C ALA A 282 -8.30 -0.56 -6.07
N ASN A 283 -7.25 -0.77 -5.27
CA ASN A 283 -6.15 0.18 -5.12
C ASN A 283 -5.37 0.34 -6.43
N LEU A 284 -5.04 -0.74 -7.13
CA LEU A 284 -4.36 -0.67 -8.43
C LEU A 284 -5.21 0.08 -9.47
N ILE A 285 -6.52 -0.17 -9.54
CA ILE A 285 -7.41 0.56 -10.45
C ILE A 285 -7.52 2.03 -10.04
N ALA A 286 -7.67 2.32 -8.75
CA ALA A 286 -7.70 3.69 -8.24
C ALA A 286 -6.38 4.43 -8.55
N SER A 287 -5.23 3.75 -8.45
CA SER A 287 -3.94 4.34 -8.81
C SER A 287 -3.90 4.78 -10.27
N VAL A 288 -4.48 4.00 -11.19
CA VAL A 288 -4.56 4.35 -12.61
C VAL A 288 -5.49 5.55 -12.82
N VAL A 289 -6.66 5.55 -12.17
CA VAL A 289 -7.62 6.65 -12.28
C VAL A 289 -7.03 7.96 -11.74
N PHE A 290 -6.45 7.94 -10.53
CA PHE A 290 -5.83 9.11 -9.94
C PHE A 290 -4.57 9.53 -10.69
N PHE A 291 -3.81 8.60 -11.29
CA PHE A 291 -2.68 8.94 -12.14
C PHE A 291 -3.10 9.74 -13.37
N ILE A 292 -4.17 9.35 -14.05
CA ILE A 292 -4.68 10.08 -15.22
C ILE A 292 -5.12 11.50 -14.82
N ILE A 293 -5.84 11.63 -13.69
CA ILE A 293 -6.26 12.94 -13.18
C ILE A 293 -5.05 13.78 -12.78
N PHE A 294 -4.10 13.20 -12.04
CA PHE A 294 -2.85 13.85 -11.64
C PHE A 294 -2.04 14.34 -12.84
N ALA A 295 -1.85 13.49 -13.85
CA ALA A 295 -1.13 13.85 -15.08
C ALA A 295 -1.82 15.00 -15.82
N GLY A 296 -3.16 14.97 -15.92
CA GLY A 296 -3.94 16.06 -16.51
C GLY A 296 -3.76 17.38 -15.75
N ILE A 297 -3.87 17.35 -14.42
CA ILE A 297 -3.66 18.53 -13.57
C ILE A 297 -2.22 19.04 -13.66
N ALA A 298 -1.23 18.15 -13.65
CA ALA A 298 0.18 18.52 -13.78
C ALA A 298 0.46 19.24 -15.11
N LEU A 299 -0.10 18.75 -16.22
CA LEU A 299 0.02 19.41 -17.53
C LEU A 299 -0.64 20.79 -17.53
N LEU A 300 -1.82 20.93 -16.92
CA LEU A 300 -2.51 22.22 -16.81
C LEU A 300 -1.72 23.24 -15.99
N ILE A 301 -1.15 22.83 -14.86
CA ILE A 301 -0.33 23.71 -14.01
C ILE A 301 0.93 24.16 -14.78
N ASN A 302 1.65 23.23 -15.41
CA ASN A 302 2.87 23.55 -16.15
C ASN A 302 2.60 24.42 -17.40
N GLY A 303 1.44 24.25 -18.05
CA GLY A 303 1.10 24.97 -19.28
C GLY A 303 0.41 26.32 -19.10
N SER A 304 -0.01 26.67 -17.89
CA SER A 304 -0.84 27.86 -17.63
C SER A 304 -0.08 29.14 -17.29
N GLY A 305 1.25 29.06 -17.12
CA GLY A 305 2.06 30.22 -16.69
C GLY A 305 1.62 30.77 -15.34
N MET A 306 1.11 29.91 -14.46
CA MET A 306 0.60 30.31 -13.15
C MET A 306 1.69 31.03 -12.33
N PRO A 307 1.33 32.08 -11.59
CA PRO A 307 2.24 32.71 -10.63
C PRO A 307 2.77 31.69 -9.63
N GLU A 308 4.05 31.80 -9.25
CA GLU A 308 4.67 30.92 -8.25
C GLU A 308 4.15 31.17 -6.82
N GLU A 309 3.54 32.34 -6.60
CA GLU A 309 3.04 32.78 -5.29
C GLU A 309 1.56 33.17 -5.32
N GLY A 310 0.94 33.17 -4.15
CA GLY A 310 -0.45 33.55 -3.95
C GLY A 310 -1.40 32.37 -3.71
N ILE A 311 -2.67 32.69 -3.43
CA ILE A 311 -3.69 31.69 -3.05
C ILE A 311 -3.87 30.63 -4.13
N LEU A 312 -3.91 31.06 -5.39
CA LEU A 312 -4.11 30.16 -6.53
C LEU A 312 -2.95 29.17 -6.68
N ALA A 313 -1.71 29.62 -6.49
CA ALA A 313 -0.52 28.76 -6.47
C ALA A 313 -0.57 27.76 -5.30
N GLY A 314 -0.99 28.22 -4.12
CA GLY A 314 -1.18 27.36 -2.94
C GLY A 314 -2.21 26.26 -3.16
N VAL A 315 -3.38 26.58 -3.73
CA VAL A 315 -4.43 25.61 -4.06
C VAL A 315 -3.96 24.62 -5.12
N ALA A 316 -3.25 25.09 -6.15
CA ALA A 316 -2.68 24.23 -7.19
C ALA A 316 -1.67 23.24 -6.61
N ARG A 317 -0.74 23.72 -5.76
CA ARG A 317 0.25 22.87 -5.08
C ARG A 317 -0.41 21.85 -4.17
N PHE A 318 -1.39 22.25 -3.36
CA PHE A 318 -2.14 21.35 -2.48
C PHE A 318 -2.84 20.25 -3.28
N THR A 319 -3.49 20.62 -4.38
CA THR A 319 -4.20 19.69 -5.27
C THR A 319 -3.23 18.72 -5.94
N TYR A 320 -2.12 19.22 -6.47
CA TYR A 320 -1.05 18.43 -7.08
C TYR A 320 -0.49 17.41 -6.09
N MET A 321 -0.14 17.85 -4.87
CA MET A 321 0.39 17.00 -3.82
C MET A 321 -0.61 15.94 -3.37
N THR A 322 -1.87 16.32 -3.14
CA THR A 322 -2.92 15.38 -2.69
C THR A 322 -3.18 14.31 -3.75
N LEU A 323 -3.36 14.70 -5.02
CA LEU A 323 -3.59 13.75 -6.10
C LEU A 323 -2.37 12.86 -6.35
N GLY A 324 -1.17 13.46 -6.29
CA GLY A 324 0.11 12.77 -6.43
C GLY A 324 0.29 11.67 -5.39
N LEU A 325 0.07 12.01 -4.11
CA LEU A 325 0.11 11.04 -3.02
C LEU A 325 -1.00 10.01 -3.13
N THR A 326 -2.21 10.42 -3.54
CA THR A 326 -3.33 9.49 -3.67
C THR A 326 -3.07 8.41 -4.70
N PHE A 327 -2.55 8.76 -5.90
CA PHE A 327 -2.24 7.74 -6.90
C PHE A 327 -1.05 6.88 -6.48
N ALA A 328 0.02 7.50 -5.96
CA ALA A 328 1.25 6.79 -5.61
C ALA A 328 1.03 5.82 -4.43
N LEU A 329 0.32 6.25 -3.39
CA LEU A 329 0.01 5.40 -2.23
C LEU A 329 -0.98 4.29 -2.59
N ASN A 330 -1.96 4.53 -3.47
CA ASN A 330 -2.83 3.46 -3.97
C ASN A 330 -2.01 2.41 -4.74
N PHE A 331 -1.07 2.84 -5.57
CA PHE A 331 -0.18 1.91 -6.26
C PHE A 331 0.66 1.09 -5.27
N ILE A 332 1.39 1.74 -4.36
CA ILE A 332 2.28 1.08 -3.41
C ILE A 332 1.52 0.14 -2.47
N VAL A 333 0.40 0.58 -1.89
CA VAL A 333 -0.38 -0.27 -0.98
C VAL A 333 -1.04 -1.42 -1.74
N GLY A 334 -1.55 -1.19 -2.95
CA GLY A 334 -2.08 -2.25 -3.80
C GLY A 334 -1.01 -3.30 -4.15
N ALA A 335 0.20 -2.84 -4.52
CA ALA A 335 1.36 -3.65 -4.85
C ALA A 335 1.88 -4.48 -3.65
N ILE A 336 2.11 -3.84 -2.51
CA ILE A 336 2.64 -4.48 -1.30
C ILE A 336 1.65 -5.53 -0.75
N ASN A 337 0.34 -5.28 -0.83
CA ASN A 337 -0.65 -6.27 -0.38
C ASN A 337 -0.66 -7.56 -1.20
N LEU A 338 0.02 -7.62 -2.35
CA LEU A 338 0.19 -8.85 -3.12
C LEU A 338 1.33 -9.74 -2.61
N LEU A 339 2.16 -9.23 -1.69
CA LEU A 339 3.28 -10.00 -1.14
C LEU A 339 2.77 -11.19 -0.31
N PRO A 340 3.46 -12.35 -0.39
CA PRO A 340 3.10 -13.55 0.34
C PRO A 340 3.56 -13.49 1.82
N LEU A 341 3.17 -12.43 2.55
CA LEU A 341 3.42 -12.29 3.99
C LEU A 341 2.11 -12.32 4.79
N PRO A 342 2.08 -12.84 6.03
CA PRO A 342 0.84 -13.08 6.77
C PRO A 342 -0.04 -11.84 7.00
N VAL A 343 0.54 -10.65 6.99
CA VAL A 343 -0.15 -9.36 7.16
C VAL A 343 -0.84 -8.86 5.88
N PHE A 344 -0.56 -9.48 4.73
CA PHE A 344 -1.01 -9.03 3.41
C PHE A 344 -1.96 -10.04 2.75
N ASP A 345 -2.83 -9.53 1.88
CA ASP A 345 -3.82 -10.33 1.14
C ASP A 345 -3.19 -11.42 0.26
N GLY A 346 -2.01 -11.14 -0.30
CA GLY A 346 -1.24 -12.04 -1.15
C GLY A 346 -0.99 -13.40 -0.49
N PHE A 347 -0.65 -13.41 0.81
CA PHE A 347 -0.46 -14.66 1.55
C PHE A 347 -1.74 -15.50 1.61
N ARG A 348 -2.90 -14.89 1.91
CA ARG A 348 -4.18 -15.60 1.94
C ARG A 348 -4.55 -16.16 0.57
N ILE A 349 -4.27 -15.43 -0.51
CA ILE A 349 -4.49 -15.90 -1.88
C ILE A 349 -3.65 -17.15 -2.18
N PHE A 350 -2.36 -17.13 -1.85
CA PHE A 350 -1.50 -18.29 -2.01
C PHE A 350 -1.95 -19.46 -1.12
N ASP A 351 -2.33 -19.20 0.12
CA ASP A 351 -2.76 -20.24 1.06
C ASP A 351 -4.02 -20.98 0.57
N ILE A 352 -4.97 -20.26 -0.04
CA ILE A 352 -6.20 -20.84 -0.58
C ILE A 352 -5.93 -21.61 -1.88
N ASN A 353 -5.13 -21.06 -2.79
CA ASN A 353 -5.02 -21.60 -4.16
C ASN A 353 -3.88 -22.62 -4.34
N VAL A 354 -2.85 -22.60 -3.48
CA VAL A 354 -1.71 -23.52 -3.56
C VAL A 354 -1.89 -24.68 -2.58
N LYS A 355 -2.11 -25.87 -3.14
CA LYS A 355 -2.33 -27.09 -2.34
C LYS A 355 -1.14 -27.46 -1.45
N ASN A 356 0.08 -27.22 -1.92
CA ASN A 356 1.29 -27.60 -1.19
C ASN A 356 1.68 -26.51 -0.18
N LYS A 357 1.28 -26.70 1.08
CA LYS A 357 1.59 -25.76 2.18
C LYS A 357 3.08 -25.57 2.43
N ARG A 358 3.95 -26.53 2.05
CA ARG A 358 5.40 -26.35 2.14
C ARG A 358 5.90 -25.25 1.20
N ILE A 359 5.31 -25.14 0.00
CA ILE A 359 5.66 -24.09 -0.97
C ILE A 359 5.21 -22.73 -0.44
N VAL A 360 3.98 -22.64 0.09
CA VAL A 360 3.45 -21.40 0.67
C VAL A 360 4.34 -20.92 1.83
N ASN A 361 4.70 -21.82 2.75
CA ASN A 361 5.57 -21.49 3.88
C ASN A 361 6.98 -21.09 3.42
N ALA A 362 7.57 -21.81 2.46
CA ALA A 362 8.89 -21.47 1.93
C ALA A 362 8.88 -20.07 1.29
N LEU A 363 7.86 -19.78 0.47
CA LEU A 363 7.68 -18.47 -0.17
C LEU A 363 7.54 -17.35 0.88
N MET A 364 6.75 -17.58 1.92
CA MET A 364 6.58 -16.65 3.03
C MET A 364 7.90 -16.38 3.77
N TYR A 365 8.64 -17.43 4.15
CA TYR A 365 9.91 -17.25 4.87
C TYR A 365 10.96 -16.53 4.04
N VAL A 366 11.12 -16.90 2.76
CA VAL A 366 12.05 -16.23 1.84
C VAL A 366 11.67 -14.75 1.72
N THR A 367 10.39 -14.47 1.48
CA THR A 367 9.90 -13.09 1.37
C THR A 367 10.17 -12.30 2.65
N LEU A 368 9.90 -12.89 3.82
CA LEU A 368 10.09 -12.23 5.12
C LEU A 368 11.57 -11.90 5.37
N ILE A 369 12.46 -12.86 5.12
CA ILE A 369 13.91 -12.67 5.31
C ILE A 369 14.40 -11.52 4.43
N PHE A 370 14.14 -11.57 3.13
CA PHE A 370 14.59 -10.52 2.22
C PHE A 370 13.90 -9.19 2.49
N PHE A 371 12.61 -9.18 2.83
CA PHE A 371 11.90 -7.97 3.23
C PHE A 371 12.57 -7.29 4.43
N VAL A 372 12.91 -8.03 5.48
CA VAL A 372 13.62 -7.47 6.65
C VAL A 372 15.04 -7.01 6.28
N LEU A 373 15.76 -7.78 5.47
CA LEU A 373 17.09 -7.40 4.99
C LEU A 373 17.08 -6.06 4.24
N ASN A 374 16.02 -5.74 3.51
CA ASN A 374 15.88 -4.46 2.80
C ASN A 374 15.89 -3.23 3.75
N PHE A 375 15.55 -3.41 5.04
CA PHE A 375 15.62 -2.35 6.04
C PHE A 375 16.95 -2.31 6.80
N LEU A 376 17.81 -3.32 6.65
CA LEU A 376 19.08 -3.41 7.38
C LEU A 376 19.97 -2.16 7.27
N PRO A 377 20.10 -1.48 6.10
CA PRO A 377 20.90 -0.27 6.00
C PRO A 377 20.46 0.89 6.92
N TRP A 378 19.20 0.90 7.41
CA TRP A 378 18.76 1.90 8.40
C TRP A 378 19.51 1.80 9.73
N LEU A 379 20.04 0.64 10.10
CA LEU A 379 20.76 0.46 11.37
C LEU A 379 22.17 1.06 11.37
N PHE A 380 22.68 1.45 10.19
CA PHE A 380 24.04 1.92 10.00
C PHE A 380 24.10 3.41 9.60
N ARG A 381 23.00 4.15 9.79
CA ARG A 381 22.85 5.57 9.43
C ARG A 381 22.59 6.47 10.62
#